data_AF-A0A365H966-F1
#
_entry.id   AF-A0A365H966-F1
#
_cell.length_a   1.000
_cell.length_b   1.000
_cell.length_c   1.000
_cell.angle_alpha   90.00
_cell.angle_beta   90.00
_cell.angle_gamma   90.00
#
_symmetry.space_group_name_H-M   'P 1'
#
loop_
_entity.id
_entity.type
_entity.pdbx_description
1 polymer ?
#
loop_
_entity_poly.entity_id
_entity_poly.type
_entity_poly.pdbx_seq_one_letter_code
_entity_poly.pdbx_strand_id
1 'polypeptide(L)'
;METTQSWTVAGGTTDGVTDAILRSLAAAGWRDLTRQDGSVQARFGSRLAFRLFGAYLAPGRDRFPMRLTVSVGELATGTVVAARLSSDEGFYLARIPAMTRLFERNSADLFAALETGTRAA
;
A
#
# COMPACT_ATOMS: atom_id res chain seq x y z
N MET A 1 -11.84 -2.61 6.24
CA MET A 1 -11.34 -1.26 6.60
C MET A 1 -10.58 -0.74 5.41
N GLU A 2 -10.65 0.56 5.18
CA GLU A 2 -10.05 1.19 4.01
C GLU A 2 -9.50 2.57 4.38
N THR A 3 -8.39 2.94 3.76
CA THR A 3 -7.82 4.27 3.81
C THR A 3 -7.28 4.66 2.44
N THR A 4 -7.40 5.94 2.09
CA THR A 4 -7.00 6.47 0.80
C THR A 4 -6.20 7.74 1.00
N GLN A 5 -5.12 7.91 0.25
CA GLN A 5 -4.33 9.13 0.22
C GLN A 5 -3.95 9.46 -1.23
N SER A 6 -3.94 10.75 -1.56
CA SER A 6 -3.49 11.24 -2.86
C SER A 6 -2.50 12.38 -2.71
N TRP A 7 -1.59 12.48 -3.68
CA TRP A 7 -0.61 13.56 -3.78
C TRP A 7 -0.23 13.79 -5.24
N THR A 8 0.43 14.92 -5.50
CA THR A 8 0.93 15.31 -6.82
C THR A 8 2.45 15.27 -6.84
N VAL A 9 3.02 14.70 -7.91
CA VAL A 9 4.44 14.69 -8.21
C VAL A 9 4.71 15.69 -9.32
N ALA A 10 5.48 16.74 -9.02
CA ALA A 10 5.84 17.74 -10.01
C ALA A 10 6.93 17.21 -10.94
N GLY A 11 6.74 17.34 -12.26
CA GLY A 11 7.77 17.05 -13.27
C GLY A 11 8.05 15.57 -13.58
N GLY A 12 7.53 14.62 -12.79
CA GLY A 12 7.65 13.19 -13.07
C GLY A 12 6.67 12.74 -14.15
N THR A 13 7.11 11.84 -15.06
CA THR A 13 6.22 11.17 -16.03
C THR A 13 5.44 10.05 -15.35
N THR A 14 4.26 9.72 -15.88
CA THR A 14 3.42 8.60 -15.40
C THR A 14 4.23 7.29 -15.29
N ASP A 15 5.09 7.01 -16.26
CA ASP A 15 5.96 5.83 -16.26
C ASP A 15 7.03 5.88 -15.17
N GLY A 16 7.75 7.00 -15.03
CA GLY A 16 8.78 7.15 -14.00
C GLY A 16 8.22 7.03 -12.58
N VAL A 17 7.06 7.65 -12.35
CA VAL A 17 6.33 7.56 -11.07
C VAL A 17 5.85 6.13 -10.81
N THR A 18 5.32 5.45 -11.82
CA THR A 18 4.88 4.05 -11.71
C THR A 18 6.05 3.13 -11.35
N ASP A 19 7.21 3.29 -11.99
CA ASP A 19 8.40 2.49 -11.69
C ASP A 19 8.93 2.76 -10.28
N ALA A 20 8.88 4.00 -9.81
CA ALA A 20 9.23 4.36 -8.44
C ALA A 20 8.30 3.72 -7.40
N ILE A 21 7.00 3.67 -7.69
CA ILE A 21 6.02 2.94 -6.86
C ILE A 21 6.39 1.46 -6.79
N LEU A 22 6.62 0.81 -7.94
CA LEU A 22 6.97 -0.61 -7.99
C LEU A 22 8.25 -0.92 -7.21
N ARG A 23 9.30 -0.09 -7.35
CA ARG A 23 10.54 -0.23 -6.57
C ARG A 23 10.30 -0.09 -5.08
N SER A 24 9.52 0.91 -4.66
CA SER A 24 9.21 1.15 -3.25
C SER A 24 8.42 -0.01 -2.64
N LEU A 25 7.45 -0.54 -3.36
CA LEU A 25 6.65 -1.69 -2.92
C LEU A 25 7.48 -2.97 -2.83
N ALA A 26 8.33 -3.24 -3.82
CA ALA A 26 9.24 -4.39 -3.80
C ALA A 26 10.21 -4.32 -2.61
N ALA A 27 10.79 -3.15 -2.34
CA ALA A 27 11.68 -2.92 -1.19
C ALA A 27 10.96 -3.11 0.15
N ALA A 28 9.68 -2.74 0.23
CA ALA A 28 8.83 -2.95 1.40
C ALA A 28 8.28 -4.39 1.53
N GLY A 29 8.65 -5.31 0.63
CA GLY A 29 8.27 -6.72 0.71
C GLY A 29 6.83 -7.03 0.27
N TRP A 30 6.21 -6.12 -0.49
CA TRP A 30 4.92 -6.36 -1.14
C TRP A 30 5.06 -7.39 -2.27
N ARG A 31 3.97 -8.11 -2.52
CA ARG A 31 3.89 -9.21 -3.48
C ARG A 31 2.74 -8.98 -4.46
N ASP A 32 2.65 -9.84 -5.47
CA ASP A 32 1.63 -9.77 -6.53
C ASP A 32 1.54 -8.37 -7.17
N LEU A 33 2.71 -7.78 -7.44
CA LEU A 33 2.83 -6.46 -8.06
C LEU A 33 2.36 -6.56 -9.52
N THR A 34 1.19 -6.02 -9.83
CA THR A 34 0.65 -5.98 -11.19
C THR A 34 0.43 -4.55 -11.63
N ARG A 35 0.85 -4.24 -12.85
CA ARG A 35 0.57 -2.98 -13.53
C ARG A 35 -0.56 -3.20 -14.53
N GLN A 36 -1.64 -2.44 -14.41
CA GLN A 36 -2.80 -2.54 -15.29
C GLN A 36 -3.44 -1.16 -15.49
N ASP A 37 -3.58 -0.71 -16.74
CA ASP A 37 -4.37 0.48 -17.12
C ASP A 37 -4.09 1.74 -16.28
N GLY A 38 -2.82 2.07 -16.05
CA GLY A 38 -2.43 3.23 -15.23
C GLY A 38 -2.58 3.01 -13.73
N SER A 39 -2.76 1.77 -13.29
CA SER A 39 -2.80 1.39 -11.88
C SER A 39 -1.77 0.32 -11.53
N VAL A 40 -1.29 0.35 -10.29
CA VAL A 40 -0.47 -0.67 -9.66
C VAL A 40 -1.30 -1.33 -8.57
N GLN A 41 -1.43 -2.66 -8.63
CA GLN A 41 -2.02 -3.44 -7.55
C GLN A 41 -0.93 -4.22 -6.85
N ALA A 42 -1.05 -4.33 -5.53
CA ALA A 42 -0.11 -5.06 -4.71
C ALA A 42 -0.82 -5.71 -3.52
N ARG A 43 -0.23 -6.79 -3.02
CA ARG A 43 -0.71 -7.50 -1.84
C ARG A 43 0.38 -7.64 -0.80
N PHE A 44 0.00 -7.51 0.46
CA PHE A 44 0.88 -7.76 1.60
C PHE A 44 0.28 -8.82 2.51
N GLY A 45 1.14 -9.64 3.12
CA GLY A 45 0.72 -10.75 3.97
C GLY A 45 0.04 -11.90 3.22
N SER A 46 -0.47 -12.88 3.97
CA SER A 46 -1.21 -14.02 3.43
C SER A 46 -2.46 -14.26 4.26
N ARG A 47 -3.63 -14.30 3.58
CA ARG A 47 -4.91 -14.60 4.23
C ARG A 47 -4.92 -15.99 4.85
N LEU A 48 -4.33 -16.97 4.18
CA LEU A 48 -4.23 -18.33 4.69
C LEU A 48 -3.35 -18.39 5.94
N ALA A 49 -2.16 -17.76 5.89
CA ALA A 49 -1.27 -17.70 7.05
C ALA A 49 -1.96 -17.00 8.23
N PHE A 50 -2.65 -15.89 7.96
CA PHE A 50 -3.40 -15.18 8.99
C PHE A 50 -4.56 -16.01 9.58
N ARG A 51 -5.26 -16.83 8.78
CA ARG A 51 -6.29 -17.74 9.31
C ARG A 51 -5.72 -18.86 10.18
N LEU A 52 -4.55 -19.40 9.81
CA LEU A 52 -3.93 -20.52 10.52
C LEU A 52 -3.24 -20.08 11.81
N PHE A 53 -2.61 -18.92 11.81
CA PHE A 53 -1.80 -18.43 12.94
C PHE A 53 -2.44 -17.25 13.69
N GLY A 54 -3.58 -16.75 13.20
CA GLY A 54 -4.25 -15.57 13.72
C GLY A 54 -3.40 -14.30 13.60
N ALA A 55 -3.71 -13.32 14.45
CA ALA A 55 -2.91 -12.11 14.64
C ALA A 55 -1.61 -12.37 15.44
N TYR A 56 -1.42 -13.58 15.98
CA TYR A 56 -0.24 -13.99 16.77
C TYR A 56 0.91 -14.49 15.89
N LEU A 57 1.09 -13.88 14.72
CA LEU A 57 2.36 -14.03 14.00
C LEU A 57 3.47 -13.51 14.91
N ALA A 58 4.61 -14.23 14.93
CA ALA A 58 5.73 -13.98 15.84
C ALA A 58 6.05 -12.47 16.00
N PRO A 59 6.47 -12.00 17.18
CA PRO A 59 6.84 -10.60 17.41
C PRO A 59 7.72 -10.05 16.29
N GLY A 60 7.29 -8.94 15.68
CA GLY A 60 7.96 -8.35 14.51
C GLY A 60 7.46 -8.84 13.14
N ARG A 61 6.47 -9.73 13.09
CA ARG A 61 5.76 -10.10 11.84
C ARG A 61 4.39 -9.44 11.78
N ASP A 62 4.39 -8.16 11.42
CA ASP A 62 3.19 -7.36 11.15
C ASP A 62 2.54 -7.69 9.80
N ARG A 63 2.48 -8.98 9.43
CA ARG A 63 2.01 -9.45 8.12
C ARG A 63 0.50 -9.60 8.10
N PHE A 64 -0.18 -8.51 8.37
CA PHE A 64 -1.62 -8.39 8.24
C PHE A 64 -2.01 -8.38 6.74
N PRO A 65 -3.00 -9.18 6.29
CA PRO A 65 -3.39 -9.22 4.89
C PRO A 65 -3.95 -7.87 4.43
N MET A 66 -3.28 -7.25 3.46
CA MET A 66 -3.67 -5.95 2.90
C MET A 66 -3.58 -5.98 1.38
N ARG A 67 -4.43 -5.17 0.75
CA ARG A 67 -4.41 -4.91 -0.69
C ARG A 67 -4.23 -3.42 -0.91
N LEU A 68 -3.27 -3.09 -1.76
CA LEU A 68 -3.00 -1.74 -2.20
C LEU A 68 -3.37 -1.63 -3.68
N THR A 69 -4.07 -0.57 -4.03
CA THR A 69 -4.30 -0.13 -5.39
C THR A 69 -3.79 1.30 -5.51
N VAL A 70 -2.84 1.55 -6.38
CA VAL A 70 -2.32 2.89 -6.67
C VAL A 70 -2.70 3.26 -8.09
N SER A 71 -3.47 4.31 -8.27
CA SER A 71 -3.78 4.88 -9.58
C SER A 71 -2.83 6.04 -9.86
N VAL A 72 -2.25 6.05 -11.05
CA VAL A 72 -1.34 7.09 -11.53
C VAL A 72 -1.99 7.74 -12.74
N GLY A 73 -2.16 9.06 -12.68
CA GLY A 73 -2.77 9.85 -13.74
C GLY A 73 -1.96 11.09 -14.07
N GLU A 74 -2.13 11.61 -15.28
CA GLU A 74 -1.47 12.82 -15.72
C GLU A 74 -2.35 14.05 -15.45
N LEU A 75 -1.72 15.13 -15.01
CA LEU A 75 -2.30 16.47 -14.83
C LEU A 75 -1.46 17.47 -15.62
N ALA A 76 -2.05 18.60 -16.01
CA ALA A 76 -1.34 19.67 -16.71
C ALA A 76 -0.10 20.21 -15.94
N THR A 77 -0.06 20.00 -14.63
CA THR A 77 1.00 20.46 -13.72
C THR A 77 1.89 19.35 -13.16
N GLY A 78 1.71 18.09 -13.57
CA GLY A 78 2.50 16.95 -13.09
C GLY A 78 1.74 15.63 -13.11
N THR A 79 2.15 14.68 -12.28
CA THR A 79 1.52 13.35 -12.16
C THR A 79 0.75 13.24 -10.83
N VAL A 80 -0.51 12.82 -10.86
CA VAL A 80 -1.30 12.51 -9.66
C VAL A 80 -1.13 11.05 -9.29
N VAL A 81 -0.92 10.81 -8.01
CA VAL A 81 -0.88 9.48 -7.41
C VAL A 81 -2.02 9.37 -6.42
N ALA A 82 -2.88 8.37 -6.55
CA ALA A 82 -3.95 8.06 -5.62
C ALA A 82 -3.78 6.62 -5.12
N ALA A 83 -3.41 6.47 -3.85
CA ALA A 83 -3.17 5.18 -3.21
C ALA A 83 -4.35 4.82 -2.30
N ARG A 84 -4.95 3.65 -2.53
CA ARG A 84 -6.03 3.06 -1.74
C ARG A 84 -5.55 1.76 -1.10
N LEU A 85 -5.56 1.73 0.22
CA LEU A 85 -5.20 0.55 1.02
C LEU A 85 -6.47 -0.02 1.65
N SER A 86 -6.70 -1.31 1.45
CA SER A 86 -7.85 -2.03 2.00
C SER A 86 -7.44 -3.33 2.68
N SER A 87 -8.23 -3.73 3.67
CA SER A 87 -8.17 -5.08 4.22
C SER A 87 -9.56 -5.69 4.36
N ASP A 88 -9.67 -6.91 3.83
CA ASP A 88 -10.87 -7.77 3.86
C ASP A 88 -11.07 -8.43 5.23
N GLU A 89 -10.10 -8.37 6.14
CA GLU A 89 -10.16 -9.03 7.46
C GLU A 89 -10.95 -8.16 8.48
N GLY A 90 -12.00 -7.49 8.01
CA GLY A 90 -12.77 -6.47 8.75
C GLY A 90 -13.33 -6.94 10.09
N PHE A 91 -13.60 -8.24 10.25
CA PHE A 91 -14.02 -8.82 11.52
C PHE A 91 -12.95 -8.71 12.62
N TYR A 92 -11.68 -8.90 12.27
CA TYR A 92 -10.56 -8.82 13.22
C TYR A 92 -10.22 -7.37 13.56
N LEU A 93 -10.28 -6.48 12.58
CA LEU A 93 -10.07 -5.03 12.77
C LEU A 93 -11.17 -4.40 13.63
N ALA A 94 -12.40 -4.91 13.57
CA ALA A 94 -13.50 -4.41 14.40
C ALA A 94 -13.41 -4.88 15.86
N ARG A 95 -12.81 -6.06 16.12
CA ARG A 95 -12.81 -6.69 17.45
C ARG A 95 -11.50 -6.52 18.22
N ILE A 96 -10.39 -6.22 17.56
CA ILE A 96 -9.07 -6.17 18.18
C ILE A 96 -8.46 -4.77 17.97
N PRO A 97 -8.53 -3.86 18.95
CA PRO A 97 -8.01 -2.49 18.82
C PRO A 97 -6.53 -2.42 18.44
N ALA A 98 -5.73 -3.41 18.84
CA ALA A 98 -4.33 -3.52 18.45
C ALA A 98 -4.15 -3.69 16.93
N MET A 99 -5.07 -4.39 16.26
CA MET A 99 -5.03 -4.57 14.80
C MET A 99 -5.43 -3.29 14.06
N THR A 100 -6.37 -2.51 14.60
CA THR A 100 -6.71 -1.18 14.06
C THR A 100 -5.50 -0.26 14.09
N ARG A 101 -4.83 -0.15 15.24
CA ARG A 101 -3.60 0.66 15.39
C ARG A 101 -2.49 0.18 14.46
N LEU A 102 -2.37 -1.13 14.29
CA LEU A 102 -1.37 -1.71 13.38
C LEU A 102 -1.68 -1.36 11.92
N PHE A 103 -2.94 -1.42 11.51
CA PHE A 103 -3.36 -1.00 10.18
C PHE A 103 -3.09 0.49 9.95
N GLU A 104 -3.47 1.35 10.89
CA GLU A 104 -3.25 2.80 10.79
C GLU A 104 -1.76 3.13 10.66
N ARG A 105 -0.91 2.54 11.52
CA ARG A 105 0.54 2.73 11.46
C ARG A 105 1.12 2.26 10.14
N ASN A 106 0.83 1.01 9.74
CA ASN A 106 1.33 0.47 8.48
C ASN A 106 0.85 1.28 7.27
N SER A 107 -0.37 1.82 7.31
CA SER A 107 -0.89 2.67 6.25
C SER A 107 -0.14 4.00 6.15
N ALA A 108 0.13 4.65 7.28
CA ALA A 108 0.88 5.89 7.32
C ALA A 108 2.32 5.70 6.84
N ASP A 109 3.00 4.66 7.33
CA ASP A 109 4.37 4.33 6.94
C ASP A 109 4.46 4.01 5.43
N LEU A 110 3.50 3.25 4.90
CA LEU A 110 3.41 2.93 3.48
C LEU A 110 3.21 4.19 2.63
N PHE A 111 2.25 5.04 2.98
CA PHE A 111 1.98 6.24 2.19
C PHE A 111 3.15 7.22 2.22
N ALA A 112 3.78 7.40 3.39
CA ALA A 112 4.99 8.22 3.50
C ALA A 112 6.15 7.68 2.63
N ALA A 113 6.34 6.35 2.61
CA ALA A 113 7.35 5.72 1.77
C ALA A 113 7.07 5.90 0.27
N LEU A 114 5.81 5.75 -0.15
CA LEU A 114 5.41 5.95 -1.55
C LEU A 114 5.54 7.42 -1.97
N GLU A 115 5.11 8.36 -1.13
CA GLU A 115 5.24 9.79 -1.39
C GLU A 115 6.72 10.20 -1.51
N THR A 116 7.56 9.71 -0.60
CA THR A 116 9.01 9.97 -0.64
C THR A 116 9.66 9.36 -1.88
N GLY A 117 9.35 8.10 -2.19
CA GLY A 117 9.90 7.39 -3.34
C GLY A 117 9.49 8.00 -4.68
N THR A 118 8.27 8.52 -4.79
CA THR A 118 7.76 9.13 -6.02
C THR A 118 8.22 10.57 -6.23
N ARG A 119 8.58 11.32 -5.18
CA ARG A 119 9.19 12.65 -5.30
C ARG A 119 10.62 12.63 -5.86
N ALA A 120 11.29 11.49 -5.79
CA ALA A 120 12.63 11.29 -6.33
C ALA A 120 12.64 10.77 -7.78
N ALA A 121 11.46 10.62 -8.40
CA ALA A 121 11.25 10.07 -9.74
C ALA A 121 11.05 11.18 -10.77
#